data_AF-A0A257RHM7-F1
#
_entry.id   AF-A0A257RHM7-F1
#
_cell.length_a   1.000
_cell.length_b   1.000
_cell.length_c   1.000
_cell.angle_alpha   90.00
_cell.angle_beta   90.00
_cell.angle_gamma   90.00
#
_symmetry.space_group_name_H-M   'P 1'
#
loop_
_entity.id
_entity.type
_entity.pdbx_description
1 polymer ?
#
loop_
_entity_poly.entity_id
_entity_poly.type
_entity_poly.pdbx_seq_one_letter_code
_entity_poly.pdbx_strand_id
1 'polypeptide(L)'
;RAGPAPRPAPAPPRTRPRPRPGHEALRLAVHGPRALRERLAAALFVDEVQRAAFEALVEAASTQGAIEGLERRGEEEAALVLAEIAVEPPEESLTESDVAAVVIQLIRSALPEALAGLGRDLAAGRVDPEVVSATIVDVKAREEQLRDEHGAAAVQAERDLREWLVERSASTTP
;
A
#
# COMPACT_ATOMS: atom_id res chain seq x y z
N ARG A 1 19.24 -40.35 -36.07
CA ARG A 1 19.60 -39.00 -35.57
C ARG A 1 18.46 -38.52 -34.69
N ALA A 2 18.63 -38.57 -33.37
CA ALA A 2 17.63 -38.03 -32.43
C ALA A 2 17.85 -36.50 -32.34
N GLY A 3 16.77 -35.73 -32.50
CA GLY A 3 16.80 -34.28 -32.34
C GLY A 3 17.02 -33.87 -30.88
N PRO A 4 17.56 -32.67 -30.62
CA PRO A 4 17.84 -32.22 -29.26
C PRO A 4 16.51 -32.00 -28.51
N ALA A 5 16.48 -32.45 -27.25
CA ALA A 5 15.34 -32.26 -26.36
C ALA A 5 15.07 -30.77 -26.12
N PRO A 6 13.78 -30.35 -26.02
CA PRO A 6 13.43 -28.97 -25.73
C PRO A 6 14.00 -28.55 -24.36
N ARG A 7 14.64 -27.37 -24.32
CA ARG A 7 15.13 -26.78 -23.08
C ARG A 7 13.93 -26.51 -22.15
N PRO A 8 14.04 -26.82 -20.85
CA PRO A 8 13.00 -26.49 -19.89
C PRO A 8 12.84 -24.97 -19.85
N ALA A 9 11.58 -24.50 -19.94
CA ALA A 9 11.25 -23.10 -19.72
C ALA A 9 11.63 -22.69 -18.28
N PRO A 10 12.06 -21.44 -18.04
CA PRO A 10 12.32 -20.97 -16.69
C PRO A 10 11.06 -21.12 -15.84
N ALA A 11 11.21 -21.70 -14.66
CA ALA A 11 10.12 -21.78 -13.69
C ALA A 11 9.66 -20.36 -13.34
N PRO A 12 8.34 -20.11 -13.22
CA PRO A 12 7.86 -18.81 -12.79
C PRO A 12 8.48 -18.47 -11.42
N PRO A 13 8.94 -17.23 -11.20
CA PRO A 13 9.48 -16.83 -9.91
C PRO A 13 8.43 -17.08 -8.84
N ARG A 14 8.83 -17.81 -7.79
CA ARG A 14 7.96 -18.04 -6.62
C ARG A 14 7.88 -16.73 -5.85
N THR A 15 6.87 -15.92 -6.16
CA THR A 15 6.57 -14.71 -5.40
C THR A 15 6.27 -15.11 -3.96
N ARG A 16 6.89 -14.41 -3.00
CA ARG A 16 6.55 -14.58 -1.58
C ARG A 16 5.08 -14.20 -1.40
N PRO A 17 4.34 -14.82 -0.46
CA PRO A 17 2.99 -14.38 -0.14
C PRO A 17 3.02 -12.91 0.28
N ARG A 18 2.41 -12.03 -0.52
CA ARG A 18 2.34 -10.58 -0.24
C ARG A 18 1.07 -10.24 0.55
N PRO A 19 1.04 -9.14 1.31
CA PRO A 19 -0.16 -8.70 1.99
C PRO A 19 -1.32 -8.50 1.01
N ARG A 20 -2.44 -9.18 1.26
CA ARG A 20 -3.64 -9.07 0.43
C ARG A 20 -4.17 -7.64 0.31
N PRO A 21 -4.25 -6.83 1.39
CA PRO A 21 -4.74 -5.45 1.30
C PRO A 21 -3.93 -4.59 0.31
N GLY A 22 -2.61 -4.76 0.27
CA GLY A 22 -1.74 -4.07 -0.70
C GLY A 22 -2.00 -4.50 -2.14
N HIS A 23 -2.25 -5.79 -2.38
CA HIS A 23 -2.58 -6.26 -3.74
C HIS A 23 -3.92 -5.70 -4.22
N GLU A 24 -4.95 -5.75 -3.37
CA GLU A 24 -6.26 -5.17 -3.72
C GLU A 24 -6.16 -3.66 -3.96
N ALA A 25 -5.37 -2.94 -3.15
CA ALA A 25 -5.14 -1.52 -3.37
C ALA A 25 -4.44 -1.22 -4.71
N LEU A 26 -3.48 -2.05 -5.13
CA LEU A 26 -2.86 -1.94 -6.45
C LEU A 26 -3.85 -2.27 -7.57
N ARG A 27 -4.74 -3.26 -7.39
CA ARG A 27 -5.83 -3.53 -8.34
C ARG A 27 -6.75 -2.32 -8.47
N LEU A 28 -7.13 -1.68 -7.36
CA LEU A 28 -7.90 -0.43 -7.37
C LEU A 28 -7.12 0.71 -8.06
N ALA A 29 -5.80 0.78 -7.85
CA ALA A 29 -4.95 1.77 -8.50
C ALA A 29 -4.83 1.56 -10.01
N VAL A 30 -4.94 0.34 -10.52
CA VAL A 30 -4.84 0.04 -11.97
C VAL A 30 -6.21 0.11 -12.64
N HIS A 31 -7.22 -0.52 -12.08
CA HIS A 31 -8.53 -0.73 -12.71
C HIS A 31 -9.65 0.14 -12.12
N GLY A 32 -9.44 0.69 -10.93
CA GLY A 32 -10.47 1.42 -10.19
C GLY A 32 -10.66 2.88 -10.65
N PRO A 33 -11.82 3.47 -10.31
CA PRO A 33 -12.11 4.89 -10.53
C PRO A 33 -11.04 5.86 -10.00
N ARG A 34 -10.77 6.93 -10.75
CA ARG A 34 -9.75 7.94 -10.41
C ARG A 34 -9.91 8.55 -9.01
N ALA A 35 -11.13 8.89 -8.61
CA ALA A 35 -11.40 9.49 -7.29
C ALA A 35 -10.98 8.58 -6.12
N LEU A 36 -10.91 7.26 -6.36
CA LEU A 36 -10.50 6.29 -5.35
C LEU A 36 -8.98 6.15 -5.28
N ARG A 37 -8.27 6.39 -6.39
CA ARG A 37 -6.80 6.44 -6.42
C ARG A 37 -6.26 7.55 -5.52
N GLU A 38 -6.98 8.67 -5.43
CA GLU A 38 -6.62 9.83 -4.60
C GLU A 38 -6.68 9.53 -3.09
N ARG A 39 -7.35 8.44 -2.68
CA ARG A 39 -7.37 7.95 -1.28
C ARG A 39 -6.17 7.07 -0.95
N LEU A 40 -5.43 6.58 -1.95
CA LEU A 40 -4.25 5.74 -1.74
C LEU A 40 -2.99 6.61 -1.59
N ALA A 41 -2.07 6.18 -0.74
CA ALA A 41 -0.77 6.81 -0.57
C ALA A 41 0.29 5.74 -0.35
N ALA A 42 1.52 6.00 -0.82
CA ALA A 42 2.66 5.09 -0.68
C ALA A 42 2.91 4.71 0.80
N ALA A 43 2.67 5.64 1.73
CA ALA A 43 2.81 5.44 3.18
C ALA A 43 1.88 4.35 3.76
N LEU A 44 0.82 3.96 3.03
CA LEU A 44 -0.09 2.91 3.44
C LEU A 44 0.41 1.50 3.07
N PHE A 45 1.42 1.39 2.20
CA PHE A 45 1.98 0.13 1.75
C PHE A 45 3.18 -0.28 2.63
N VAL A 46 2.99 -1.31 3.44
CA VAL A 46 4.03 -1.84 4.34
C VAL A 46 5.03 -2.72 3.57
N ASP A 47 4.58 -3.40 2.52
CA ASP A 47 5.44 -4.18 1.64
C ASP A 47 6.15 -3.26 0.65
N GLU A 48 7.47 -3.31 0.62
CA GLU A 48 8.29 -2.40 -0.18
C GLU A 48 8.07 -2.59 -1.69
N VAL A 49 7.79 -3.81 -2.13
CA VAL A 49 7.52 -4.12 -3.54
C VAL A 49 6.18 -3.54 -3.96
N GLN A 50 5.14 -3.69 -3.15
CA GLN A 50 3.82 -3.10 -3.40
C GLN A 50 3.87 -1.57 -3.34
N ARG A 51 4.65 -1.00 -2.42
CA ARG A 51 4.88 0.45 -2.33
C ARG A 51 5.55 0.99 -3.59
N ALA A 52 6.65 0.37 -4.03
CA ALA A 52 7.36 0.77 -5.24
C ALA A 52 6.48 0.65 -6.50
N ALA A 53 5.67 -0.41 -6.58
CA ALA A 53 4.66 -0.57 -7.63
C ALA A 53 3.64 0.58 -7.63
N PHE A 54 3.13 0.98 -6.45
CA PHE A 54 2.21 2.10 -6.33
C PHE A 54 2.87 3.43 -6.72
N GLU A 55 4.08 3.71 -6.25
CA GLU A 55 4.84 4.92 -6.60
C GLU A 55 5.04 5.03 -8.11
N ALA A 56 5.41 3.94 -8.78
CA ALA A 56 5.54 3.90 -10.24
C ALA A 56 4.21 4.20 -10.96
N LEU A 57 3.07 3.72 -10.44
CA LEU A 57 1.75 4.04 -11.00
C LEU A 57 1.38 5.52 -10.84
N VAL A 58 1.82 6.17 -9.77
CA VAL A 58 1.59 7.61 -9.53
C VAL A 58 2.45 8.48 -10.44
N GLU A 59 3.70 8.06 -10.69
CA GLU A 59 4.66 8.79 -11.54
C GLU A 59 4.39 8.63 -13.04
N ALA A 60 3.91 7.46 -13.46
CA ALA A 60 3.74 7.14 -14.88
C ALA A 60 2.39 7.60 -15.43
N ALA A 61 2.38 7.94 -16.73
CA ALA A 61 1.13 8.27 -17.44
C ALA A 61 0.24 7.04 -17.72
N SER A 62 0.78 5.82 -17.60
CA SER A 62 0.07 4.56 -17.85
C SER A 62 0.69 3.41 -17.07
N THR A 63 -0.11 2.35 -16.83
CA THR A 63 0.36 1.11 -16.17
C THR A 63 1.56 0.49 -16.92
N GLN A 64 1.52 0.48 -18.25
CA GLN A 64 2.63 -0.02 -19.06
C GLN A 64 3.90 0.82 -18.86
N GLY A 65 3.77 2.15 -18.82
CA GLY A 65 4.89 3.04 -18.54
C GLY A 65 5.46 2.86 -17.13
N ALA A 66 4.63 2.51 -16.15
CA ALA A 66 5.06 2.18 -14.79
C ALA A 66 5.90 0.89 -14.77
N ILE A 67 5.43 -0.17 -15.45
CA ILE A 67 6.16 -1.45 -15.59
C ILE A 67 7.52 -1.22 -16.26
N GLU A 68 7.54 -0.55 -17.42
CA GLU A 68 8.79 -0.24 -18.12
C GLU A 68 9.73 0.66 -17.30
N GLY A 69 9.18 1.52 -16.44
CA GLY A 69 9.93 2.32 -15.48
C GLY A 69 10.64 1.47 -14.44
N LEU A 70 9.90 0.55 -13.80
CA LEU A 70 10.40 -0.37 -12.79
C LEU A 70 11.47 -1.31 -13.35
N GLU A 71 11.25 -1.89 -14.53
CA GLU A 71 12.22 -2.75 -15.21
C GLU A 71 13.54 -2.03 -15.46
N ARG A 72 13.49 -0.77 -15.92
CA ARG A 72 14.71 0.04 -16.14
C ARG A 72 15.47 0.36 -14.86
N ARG A 73 14.79 0.40 -13.70
CA ARG A 73 15.42 0.61 -12.39
C ARG A 73 15.91 -0.69 -11.75
N GLY A 74 15.66 -1.84 -12.37
CA GLY A 74 16.00 -3.16 -11.82
C GLY A 74 15.02 -3.65 -10.75
N GLU A 75 13.83 -3.06 -10.66
CA GLU A 75 12.78 -3.41 -9.70
C GLU A 75 11.85 -4.50 -10.26
N GLU A 76 12.45 -5.62 -10.68
CA GLU A 76 11.78 -6.70 -11.41
C GLU A 76 10.56 -7.28 -10.65
N GLU A 77 10.64 -7.38 -9.32
CA GLU A 77 9.54 -7.91 -8.52
C GLU A 77 8.31 -7.00 -8.53
N ALA A 78 8.50 -5.68 -8.51
CA ALA A 78 7.41 -4.70 -8.55
C ALA A 78 6.82 -4.61 -9.96
N ALA A 79 7.68 -4.68 -11.00
CA ALA A 79 7.23 -4.77 -12.38
C ALA A 79 6.35 -6.01 -12.60
N LEU A 80 6.76 -7.16 -12.06
CA LEU A 80 5.99 -8.39 -12.14
C LEU A 80 4.60 -8.27 -11.47
N VAL A 81 4.53 -7.65 -10.28
CA VAL A 81 3.24 -7.40 -9.59
C VAL A 81 2.31 -6.58 -10.48
N LEU A 82 2.80 -5.49 -11.05
CA LEU A 82 1.97 -4.65 -11.92
C LEU A 82 1.59 -5.36 -13.21
N ALA A 83 2.46 -6.16 -13.79
CA ALA A 83 2.18 -6.95 -14.99
C ALA A 83 1.08 -8.00 -14.73
N GLU A 84 1.13 -8.68 -13.58
CA GLU A 84 0.08 -9.61 -13.14
C GLU A 84 -1.25 -8.88 -12.98
N ILE A 85 -1.27 -7.75 -12.26
CA ILE A 85 -2.49 -6.97 -12.05
C ILE A 85 -3.04 -6.41 -13.37
N ALA A 86 -2.19 -5.96 -14.29
CA ALA A 86 -2.62 -5.35 -15.56
C ALA A 86 -3.43 -6.31 -16.43
N VAL A 87 -3.20 -7.62 -16.32
CA VAL A 87 -3.94 -8.65 -17.06
C VAL A 87 -5.14 -9.22 -16.30
N GLU A 88 -5.30 -8.86 -15.02
CA GLU A 88 -6.50 -9.20 -14.26
C GLU A 88 -7.71 -8.41 -14.79
N PRO A 89 -8.90 -9.02 -14.85
CA PRO A 89 -10.09 -8.32 -15.27
C PRO A 89 -10.48 -7.22 -14.25
N PRO A 90 -10.97 -6.06 -14.72
CA PRO A 90 -11.51 -5.04 -13.84
C PRO A 90 -12.73 -5.58 -13.09
N GLU A 91 -12.88 -5.20 -11.81
CA GLU A 91 -14.10 -5.52 -11.07
C GLU A 91 -15.21 -4.53 -11.44
N GLU A 92 -16.23 -5.03 -12.13
CA GLU A 92 -17.34 -4.23 -12.63
C GLU A 92 -18.29 -3.72 -11.51
N SER A 93 -18.15 -4.22 -10.28
CA SER A 93 -19.10 -3.98 -9.18
C SER A 93 -18.48 -3.41 -7.90
N LEU A 94 -17.31 -2.77 -7.97
CA LEU A 94 -16.70 -2.13 -6.80
C LEU A 94 -17.56 -0.99 -6.26
N THR A 95 -17.98 -1.11 -5.00
CA THR A 95 -18.69 -0.06 -4.28
C THR A 95 -17.72 0.84 -3.53
N GLU A 96 -18.20 2.02 -3.11
CA GLU A 96 -17.42 2.91 -2.24
C GLU A 96 -17.08 2.26 -0.89
N SER A 97 -17.96 1.37 -0.40
CA SER A 97 -17.73 0.60 0.82
C SER A 97 -16.59 -0.41 0.66
N ASP A 98 -16.48 -1.07 -0.49
CA ASP A 98 -15.40 -2.04 -0.75
C ASP A 98 -14.04 -1.34 -0.74
N VAL A 99 -14.00 -0.14 -1.32
CA VAL A 99 -12.79 0.68 -1.34
C VAL A 99 -12.42 1.15 0.07
N ALA A 100 -13.40 1.66 0.81
CA ALA A 100 -13.18 2.08 2.20
C ALA A 100 -12.64 0.91 3.04
N ALA A 101 -13.18 -0.29 2.88
CA ALA A 101 -12.68 -1.48 3.54
C ALA A 101 -11.20 -1.77 3.18
N VAL A 102 -10.82 -1.70 1.89
CA VAL A 102 -9.41 -1.89 1.48
C VAL A 102 -8.50 -0.83 2.10
N VAL A 103 -8.90 0.45 2.08
CA VAL A 103 -8.11 1.55 2.67
C VAL A 103 -7.98 1.38 4.18
N ILE A 104 -9.06 1.02 4.88
CA ILE A 104 -9.05 0.74 6.32
C ILE A 104 -8.08 -0.42 6.64
N GLN A 105 -8.08 -1.49 5.83
CA GLN A 105 -7.16 -2.62 6.01
C GLN A 105 -5.70 -2.23 5.77
N LEU A 106 -5.43 -1.36 4.79
CA LEU A 106 -4.10 -0.79 4.61
C LEU A 106 -3.66 0.05 5.80
N ILE A 107 -4.52 0.95 6.30
CA ILE A 107 -4.23 1.76 7.50
C ILE A 107 -3.91 0.85 8.69
N ARG A 108 -4.77 -0.15 8.96
CA ARG A 108 -4.53 -1.13 10.03
C ARG A 108 -3.21 -1.88 9.87
N SER A 109 -2.81 -2.17 8.64
CA SER A 109 -1.53 -2.82 8.34
C SER A 109 -0.34 -1.89 8.60
N ALA A 110 -0.46 -0.60 8.27
CA ALA A 110 0.61 0.39 8.40
C ALA A 110 0.78 0.95 9.82
N LEU A 111 -0.28 0.97 10.63
CA LEU A 111 -0.28 1.52 11.98
C LEU A 111 0.82 0.92 12.90
N PRO A 112 1.04 -0.41 12.97
CA PRO A 112 2.07 -0.99 13.83
C PRO A 112 3.49 -0.52 13.50
N GLU A 113 3.87 -0.51 12.22
CA GLU A 113 5.20 -0.07 11.77
C GLU A 113 5.40 1.42 12.06
N ALA A 114 4.37 2.23 11.79
CA ALA A 114 4.40 3.64 12.14
C ALA A 114 4.62 3.80 13.65
N LEU A 115 3.79 3.19 14.50
CA LEU A 115 3.91 3.30 15.96
C LEU A 115 5.27 2.81 16.48
N ALA A 116 5.85 1.77 15.87
CA ALA A 116 7.22 1.35 16.14
C ALA A 116 8.25 2.42 15.76
N GLY A 117 8.06 3.13 14.64
CA GLY A 117 8.79 4.34 14.27
C GLY A 117 8.74 5.42 15.36
N LEU A 118 7.55 5.71 15.89
CA LEU A 118 7.37 6.68 16.98
C LEU A 118 8.13 6.27 18.25
N GLY A 119 8.12 4.97 18.58
CA GLY A 119 8.91 4.43 19.69
C GLY A 119 10.42 4.60 19.48
N ARG A 120 10.91 4.46 18.24
CA ARG A 120 12.32 4.75 17.89
C ARG A 120 12.64 6.24 18.06
N ASP A 121 11.74 7.13 17.67
CA ASP A 121 11.92 8.58 17.83
C ASP A 121 11.97 9.01 19.29
N LEU A 122 11.12 8.42 20.13
CA LEU A 122 11.15 8.58 21.59
C LEU A 122 12.49 8.12 22.16
N ALA A 123 12.95 6.93 21.79
CA ALA A 123 14.23 6.38 22.26
C ALA A 123 15.43 7.24 21.82
N ALA A 124 15.32 7.91 20.66
CA ALA A 124 16.31 8.84 20.14
C ALA A 124 16.19 10.27 20.71
N GLY A 125 15.20 10.54 21.57
CA GLY A 125 14.95 11.88 22.14
C GLY A 125 14.46 12.91 21.12
N ARG A 126 13.90 12.47 19.98
CA ARG A 126 13.38 13.35 18.92
C ARG A 126 11.96 13.84 19.19
N VAL A 127 11.23 13.14 20.06
CA VAL A 127 9.83 13.43 20.41
C VAL A 127 9.66 13.33 21.92
N ASP A 128 8.82 14.21 22.48
CA ASP A 128 8.50 14.22 23.89
C ASP A 128 7.65 12.99 24.31
N PRO A 129 7.92 12.36 25.47
CA PRO A 129 7.14 11.23 25.96
C PRO A 129 5.64 11.48 26.09
N GLU A 130 5.22 12.68 26.50
CA GLU A 130 3.81 13.06 26.62
C GLU A 130 3.14 13.11 25.25
N VAL A 131 3.84 13.63 24.24
CA VAL A 131 3.37 13.65 22.85
C VAL A 131 3.20 12.23 22.31
N VAL A 132 4.14 11.33 22.59
CA VAL A 132 4.02 9.92 22.19
C VAL A 132 2.81 9.25 22.86
N SER A 133 2.64 9.44 24.17
CA SER A 133 1.51 8.87 24.90
C SER A 133 0.17 9.39 24.36
N ALA A 134 0.06 10.69 24.14
CA ALA A 134 -1.14 11.30 23.57
C ALA A 134 -1.45 10.75 22.17
N THR A 135 -0.43 10.65 21.32
CA THR A 135 -0.55 10.10 19.95
C THR A 135 -1.02 8.65 19.98
N ILE A 136 -0.50 7.80 20.86
CA ILE A 136 -0.92 6.39 20.97
C ILE A 136 -2.40 6.28 21.37
N VAL A 137 -2.84 7.10 22.33
CA VAL A 137 -4.26 7.11 22.76
C VAL A 137 -5.15 7.57 21.61
N ASP A 138 -4.75 8.64 20.92
CA ASP A 138 -5.48 9.24 19.81
C ASP A 138 -5.62 8.29 18.61
N VAL A 139 -4.54 7.60 18.23
CA VAL A 139 -4.52 6.59 17.16
C VAL A 139 -5.42 5.40 17.52
N LYS A 140 -5.36 4.90 18.76
CA LYS A 140 -6.21 3.79 19.21
C LYS A 140 -7.70 4.14 19.21
N ALA A 141 -8.03 5.37 19.59
CA ALA A 141 -9.42 5.85 19.55
C ALA A 141 -9.95 5.90 18.11
N ARG A 142 -9.14 6.34 17.14
CA ARG A 142 -9.50 6.32 15.71
C ARG A 142 -9.58 4.91 15.13
N GLU A 143 -8.67 4.03 15.53
CA GLU A 143 -8.72 2.62 15.11
C GLU A 143 -10.02 1.94 15.59
N GLU A 144 -10.50 2.27 16.79
CA GLU A 144 -11.80 1.82 17.28
C GLU A 144 -12.95 2.33 16.41
N GLN A 145 -12.91 3.61 16.01
CA GLN A 145 -13.91 4.19 15.11
C GLN A 145 -13.96 3.49 13.75
N LEU A 146 -12.84 2.93 13.27
CA LEU A 146 -12.79 2.14 12.03
C LEU A 146 -13.44 0.76 12.15
N ARG A 147 -13.89 0.30 13.33
CA ARG A 147 -14.63 -0.97 13.44
C ARG A 147 -16.03 -0.90 12.85
N ASP A 148 -16.63 0.29 12.83
CA ASP A 148 -17.92 0.55 12.20
C ASP A 148 -17.70 1.22 10.84
N GLU A 149 -17.46 0.40 9.82
CA GLU A 149 -17.00 0.82 8.48
C GLU A 149 -17.97 1.76 7.73
N HIS A 150 -19.18 2.01 8.27
CA HIS A 150 -20.26 2.73 7.60
C HIS A 150 -20.68 4.05 8.28
N GLY A 151 -19.99 4.47 9.34
CA GLY A 151 -20.29 5.70 10.08
C GLY A 151 -19.50 6.94 9.61
N ALA A 152 -20.08 8.14 9.79
CA ALA A 152 -19.36 9.41 9.58
C ALA A 152 -18.08 9.51 10.43
N ALA A 153 -18.09 8.88 11.60
CA ALA A 153 -16.91 8.75 12.46
C ALA A 153 -15.80 7.92 11.81
N ALA A 154 -16.12 6.82 11.11
CA ALA A 154 -15.13 6.00 10.43
C ALA A 154 -14.54 6.71 9.22
N VAL A 155 -15.35 7.42 8.44
CA VAL A 155 -14.86 8.25 7.33
C VAL A 155 -13.86 9.30 7.81
N GLN A 156 -14.17 9.98 8.93
CA GLN A 156 -13.25 10.96 9.51
C GLN A 156 -12.00 10.29 10.08
N ALA A 157 -12.14 9.18 10.81
CA ALA A 157 -11.01 8.45 11.38
C ALA A 157 -10.05 7.91 10.30
N GLU A 158 -10.60 7.40 9.18
CA GLU A 158 -9.82 6.92 8.04
C GLU A 158 -8.99 8.08 7.46
N ARG A 159 -9.63 9.23 7.24
CA ARG A 159 -8.97 10.41 6.72
C ARG A 159 -7.85 10.89 7.63
N ASP A 160 -8.12 11.06 8.92
CA ASP A 160 -7.16 11.54 9.91
C ASP A 160 -5.95 10.59 10.01
N LEU A 161 -6.20 9.28 10.09
CA LEU A 161 -5.13 8.28 10.18
C LEU A 161 -4.29 8.23 8.90
N ARG A 162 -4.92 8.38 7.73
CA ARG A 162 -4.20 8.46 6.45
C ARG A 162 -3.31 9.70 6.40
N GLU A 163 -3.83 10.88 6.76
CA GLU A 163 -3.05 12.12 6.81
C GLU A 163 -1.86 11.98 7.76
N TRP A 164 -2.08 11.46 8.98
CA TRP A 164 -1.02 11.21 9.96
C TRP A 164 0.05 10.22 9.48
N LEU A 165 -0.33 9.13 8.80
CA LEU A 165 0.62 8.16 8.23
C LEU A 165 1.49 8.80 7.14
N VAL A 166 0.91 9.65 6.29
CA VAL A 166 1.65 10.38 5.24
C VAL A 166 2.62 11.39 5.84
N GLU A 167 2.19 12.17 6.84
CA GLU A 167 3.07 13.14 7.53
C GLU A 167 4.25 12.44 8.20
N ARG A 168 4.02 11.25 8.78
CA ARG A 168 5.08 10.48 9.44
C ARG A 168 6.04 9.81 8.49
N SER A 169 5.59 9.30 7.36
CA SER A 169 6.51 8.75 6.36
C SER A 169 7.45 9.85 5.84
N ALA A 170 6.93 11.07 5.60
CA ALA A 170 7.72 12.23 5.19
C ALA A 170 8.71 12.68 6.27
N SER A 171 8.34 12.59 7.55
CA SER A 171 9.21 12.95 8.69
C SER A 171 10.30 11.90 8.97
N THR A 172 10.15 10.68 8.46
CA THR A 172 11.09 9.57 8.63
C THR A 172 12.12 9.49 7.50
N THR A 173 11.88 10.17 6.37
CA THR A 173 12.84 10.24 5.26
C THR A 173 14.09 11.00 5.70
N PRO A 174 15.27 10.36 5.75
CA PRO A 174 16.52 10.99 6.16
C PRO A 174 17.07 12.00 5.15
#